data_AF-A0A395IFY0-F1
#
_entry.id   AF-A0A395IFY0-F1
#
_cell.length_a   1.000
_cell.length_b   1.000
_cell.length_c   1.000
_cell.angle_alpha   90.00
_cell.angle_beta   90.00
_cell.angle_gamma   90.00
#
_symmetry.space_group_name_H-M   'P 1'
#
loop_
_entity.id
_entity.type
_entity.pdbx_description
1 polymer ?
#
loop_
_entity_poly.entity_id
_entity_poly.type
_entity_poly.pdbx_seq_one_letter_code
_entity_poly.pdbx_strand_id
1 'polypeptide(L)'
;MSEIKAKKIFLATLLALAAALLTAGIIIKIVDIKVGIVGAGPAGIAAARGVRNEILTHAAILRDQNLDLHVEIIIYEEKTRIGGRMTIEDTSPMVIEIEDVAGGAFDADLLKTIGGVVGEKQESITSQDEELGVGKVAFFDPTRIIAETYRPYTTTTLEPPPIPPDTIRGNTWVPFSIPASDRLEMNGIGDNYVRDILAPQVRRHTGQSIEDLSDLALSMALEREETGCQKPANSGVLRMMMEDALKDSGAKLRVSSKVTKARWEEITEGYENWILQWEDVIDHEVPPNAEVFDKIIIASPSNYSRLLGYTDNQEQFTSYDIEHAIEYQPLYITFFLAPSPISSSFLKSGSSLPAQLLPIINSHDHKDPTFDSIIELSLLRSIVGYDNSTKYMYRLFLFSNPSLTSRW
;
A
#
# COMPACT_ATOMS: atom_id res chain seq x y z
N MET A 1 -7.61 5.72 -18.21
CA MET A 1 -8.94 6.29 -18.59
C MET A 1 -9.79 6.71 -17.36
N SER A 2 -9.53 6.19 -16.16
CA SER A 2 -10.24 6.53 -14.91
C SER A 2 -9.90 7.91 -14.33
N GLU A 3 -8.62 8.32 -14.38
CA GLU A 3 -8.15 9.59 -13.80
C GLU A 3 -8.76 10.83 -14.48
N ILE A 4 -8.86 10.81 -15.82
CA ILE A 4 -9.51 11.86 -16.61
C ILE A 4 -11.00 11.96 -16.26
N LYS A 5 -11.65 10.83 -15.95
CA LYS A 5 -13.07 10.80 -15.59
C LYS A 5 -13.30 11.37 -14.19
N ALA A 6 -12.46 11.02 -13.22
CA ALA A 6 -12.53 11.55 -11.85
C ALA A 6 -12.26 13.07 -11.81
N LYS A 7 -11.24 13.55 -12.53
CA LYS A 7 -10.92 14.98 -12.67
C LYS A 7 -12.09 15.76 -13.30
N LYS A 8 -12.70 15.21 -14.35
CA LYS A 8 -13.88 15.82 -15.00
C LYS A 8 -15.11 15.86 -14.09
N ILE A 9 -15.34 14.83 -13.28
CA ILE A 9 -16.48 14.79 -12.35
C ILE A 9 -16.28 15.82 -11.22
N PHE A 10 -15.10 15.88 -10.61
CA PHE A 10 -14.80 16.87 -9.58
C PHE A 10 -14.95 18.30 -10.12
N LEU A 11 -14.36 18.59 -11.28
CA LEU A 11 -14.46 19.89 -11.93
C LEU A 11 -15.90 20.24 -12.33
N ALA A 12 -16.66 19.29 -12.87
CA ALA A 12 -18.07 19.51 -13.23
C ALA A 12 -18.93 19.80 -12.00
N THR A 13 -18.67 19.13 -10.87
CA THR A 13 -19.39 19.37 -9.61
C THR A 13 -19.05 20.75 -9.06
N LEU A 14 -17.77 21.14 -9.09
CA LEU A 14 -17.30 22.44 -8.65
C LEU A 14 -17.86 23.58 -9.53
N LEU A 15 -17.89 23.38 -10.85
CA LEU A 15 -18.47 24.33 -11.82
C LEU A 15 -20.00 24.43 -11.68
N ALA A 16 -20.70 23.32 -11.40
CA ALA A 16 -22.15 23.34 -11.16
C ALA A 16 -22.49 24.12 -9.88
N LEU A 17 -21.72 23.92 -8.81
CA LEU A 17 -21.84 24.68 -7.57
C LEU A 17 -21.56 26.18 -7.84
N ALA A 18 -20.49 26.50 -8.56
CA ALA A 18 -20.16 27.87 -8.96
C ALA A 18 -21.27 28.54 -9.80
N ALA A 19 -21.85 27.82 -10.77
CA ALA A 19 -22.88 28.33 -11.65
C ALA A 19 -24.20 28.63 -10.92
N ALA A 20 -24.63 27.76 -10.00
CA ALA A 20 -25.79 28.01 -9.12
C ALA A 20 -25.59 29.25 -8.23
N LEU A 21 -24.34 29.57 -7.94
CA LEU A 21 -23.94 30.64 -7.05
C LEU A 21 -23.74 32.00 -7.78
N LEU A 22 -23.58 32.00 -9.11
CA LEU A 22 -23.29 33.16 -9.98
C LEU A 22 -24.54 33.94 -10.44
N THR A 23 -25.72 33.33 -10.39
CA THR A 23 -27.00 33.95 -10.80
C THR A 23 -27.46 35.11 -9.90
N ALA A 24 -26.71 35.45 -8.84
CA ALA A 24 -27.07 36.45 -7.83
C ALA A 24 -26.41 37.84 -8.00
N GLY A 25 -25.64 38.09 -9.07
CA GLY A 25 -24.97 39.37 -9.32
C GLY A 25 -23.49 39.38 -8.91
N ILE A 26 -22.70 40.26 -9.56
CA ILE A 26 -21.24 40.30 -9.48
C ILE A 26 -20.77 40.75 -8.08
N ILE A 27 -20.61 39.77 -7.21
CA ILE A 27 -19.93 39.85 -5.92
C ILE A 27 -18.87 38.74 -5.98
N ILE A 28 -17.61 39.06 -5.67
CA ILE A 28 -16.57 38.02 -5.54
C ILE A 28 -17.09 37.03 -4.51
N LYS A 29 -17.31 35.80 -4.95
CA LYS A 29 -17.91 34.78 -4.12
C LYS A 29 -16.83 33.93 -3.50
N ILE A 30 -16.67 34.09 -2.19
CA ILE A 30 -15.82 33.21 -1.40
C ILE A 30 -16.60 31.92 -1.19
N VAL A 31 -16.01 30.80 -1.61
CA VAL A 31 -16.52 29.45 -1.37
C VAL A 31 -15.54 28.74 -0.47
N ASP A 32 -15.97 28.43 0.75
CA ASP A 32 -15.22 27.63 1.71
C ASP A 32 -15.62 26.16 1.54
N ILE A 33 -14.64 25.28 1.33
CA ILE A 33 -14.84 23.83 1.29
C ILE A 33 -13.96 23.19 2.36
N LYS A 34 -14.52 22.28 3.13
CA LYS A 34 -13.84 21.53 4.16
C LYS A 34 -13.79 20.05 3.82
N VAL A 35 -12.58 19.51 3.73
CA VAL A 35 -12.31 18.12 3.36
C VAL A 35 -11.70 17.37 4.54
N GLY A 36 -12.39 16.32 5.00
CA GLY A 36 -11.89 15.41 6.03
C GLY A 36 -11.22 14.19 5.40
N ILE A 37 -10.06 13.79 5.90
CA ILE A 37 -9.34 12.60 5.43
C ILE A 37 -9.10 11.68 6.62
N VAL A 38 -9.50 10.41 6.51
CA VAL A 38 -9.34 9.40 7.56
C VAL A 38 -8.15 8.51 7.24
N GLY A 39 -7.08 8.61 8.04
CA GLY A 39 -5.80 7.92 7.89
C GLY A 39 -4.73 8.81 7.28
N ALA A 40 -3.57 8.92 7.94
CA ALA A 40 -2.38 9.65 7.48
C ALA A 40 -1.29 8.69 6.94
N GLY A 41 -1.71 7.57 6.33
CA GLY A 41 -0.82 6.74 5.52
C GLY A 41 -0.51 7.37 4.16
N PRO A 42 0.25 6.67 3.30
CA PRO A 42 0.65 7.16 1.98
C PRO A 42 -0.54 7.60 1.12
N ALA A 43 -1.63 6.81 1.13
CA ALA A 43 -2.85 7.13 0.40
C ALA A 43 -3.52 8.41 0.91
N GLY A 44 -3.61 8.61 2.22
CA GLY A 44 -4.22 9.80 2.81
C GLY A 44 -3.41 11.07 2.58
N ILE A 45 -2.08 10.98 2.73
CA ILE A 45 -1.16 12.10 2.45
C ILE A 45 -1.19 12.46 0.95
N ALA A 46 -1.13 11.46 0.07
CA ALA A 46 -1.22 11.67 -1.38
C ALA A 46 -2.58 12.28 -1.77
N ALA A 47 -3.67 11.85 -1.14
CA ALA A 47 -4.99 12.44 -1.36
C ALA A 47 -5.04 13.91 -0.94
N ALA A 48 -4.52 14.25 0.25
CA ALA A 48 -4.45 15.63 0.72
C ALA A 48 -3.67 16.53 -0.25
N ARG A 49 -2.50 16.08 -0.69
CA ARG A 49 -1.68 16.79 -1.66
C ARG A 49 -2.36 16.89 -3.03
N GLY A 50 -2.99 15.81 -3.49
CA GLY A 50 -3.73 15.78 -4.75
C GLY A 50 -4.86 16.80 -4.76
N VAL A 51 -5.67 16.85 -3.69
CA VAL A 51 -6.73 17.87 -3.52
C VAL A 51 -6.13 19.27 -3.59
N ARG A 52 -5.06 19.54 -2.84
CA ARG A 52 -4.39 20.86 -2.84
C ARG A 52 -3.89 21.26 -4.24
N ASN A 53 -3.23 20.34 -4.94
CA ASN A 53 -2.69 20.59 -6.27
C ASN A 53 -3.80 20.90 -7.28
N GLU A 54 -4.88 20.11 -7.29
CA GLU A 54 -6.01 20.35 -8.19
C GLU A 54 -6.66 21.72 -7.95
N ILE A 55 -6.79 22.15 -6.69
CA ILE A 55 -7.29 23.50 -6.36
C ILE A 55 -6.37 24.57 -6.92
N LEU A 56 -5.05 24.44 -6.70
CA LEU A 56 -4.07 25.41 -7.19
C LEU A 56 -4.07 25.51 -8.73
N THR A 57 -4.18 24.37 -9.42
CA THR A 57 -4.27 24.32 -10.89
C THR A 57 -5.50 25.05 -11.42
N HIS A 58 -6.64 24.97 -10.73
CA HIS A 58 -7.88 25.61 -11.17
C HIS A 58 -8.13 27.01 -10.58
N ALA A 59 -7.33 27.45 -9.61
CA ALA A 59 -7.52 28.72 -8.91
C ALA A 59 -7.50 29.95 -9.83
N ALA A 60 -6.80 29.90 -10.97
CA ALA A 60 -6.82 30.98 -11.96
C ALA A 60 -8.17 31.05 -12.69
N ILE A 61 -8.66 29.90 -13.16
CA ILE A 61 -9.94 29.77 -13.88
C ILE A 61 -11.11 30.20 -12.98
N LEU A 62 -11.09 29.82 -11.70
CA LEU A 62 -12.12 30.21 -10.74
C LEU A 62 -12.09 31.71 -10.44
N ARG A 63 -10.90 32.30 -10.33
CA ARG A 63 -10.75 33.76 -10.14
C ARG A 63 -11.29 34.55 -11.33
N ASP A 64 -11.07 34.08 -12.55
CA ASP A 64 -11.65 34.70 -13.76
C ASP A 64 -13.19 34.65 -13.76
N GLN A 65 -13.78 33.71 -13.01
CA GLN A 65 -15.22 33.58 -12.80
C GLN A 65 -15.72 34.33 -11.54
N ASN A 66 -14.90 35.20 -10.95
CA ASN A 66 -15.16 35.90 -9.68
C ASN A 66 -15.42 34.96 -8.49
N LEU A 67 -14.82 33.77 -8.50
CA LEU A 67 -14.93 32.79 -7.42
C LEU A 67 -13.57 32.63 -6.74
N ASP A 68 -13.54 32.87 -5.43
CA ASP A 68 -12.38 32.61 -4.60
C ASP A 68 -12.63 31.35 -3.77
N LEU A 69 -11.87 30.29 -4.07
CA LEU A 69 -12.05 28.99 -3.46
C LEU A 69 -11.04 28.81 -2.33
N HIS A 70 -11.54 28.75 -1.11
CA HIS A 70 -10.74 28.42 0.06
C HIS A 70 -11.04 26.99 0.50
N VAL A 71 -10.01 26.16 0.61
CA VAL A 71 -10.18 24.76 1.01
C VAL A 71 -9.37 24.45 2.26
N GLU A 72 -10.09 24.02 3.30
CA GLU A 72 -9.51 23.50 4.53
C GLU A 72 -9.45 21.97 4.44
N ILE A 73 -8.24 21.41 4.55
CA ILE A 73 -8.03 19.95 4.55
C ILE A 73 -7.62 19.54 5.98
N ILE A 74 -8.30 18.55 6.54
CA ILE A 74 -7.99 18.00 7.87
C ILE A 74 -7.79 16.50 7.76
N ILE A 75 -6.66 16.00 8.22
CA ILE A 75 -6.33 14.57 8.26
C ILE A 75 -6.40 14.07 9.71
N TYR A 76 -7.09 12.96 9.90
CA TYR A 76 -7.21 12.25 11.17
C TYR A 76 -6.35 10.99 11.14
N GLU A 77 -5.51 10.81 12.14
CA GLU A 77 -4.65 9.63 12.29
C GLU A 77 -4.80 9.07 13.70
N GLU A 78 -5.15 7.78 13.79
CA GLU A 78 -5.32 7.06 15.06
C GLU A 78 -3.98 6.96 15.79
N LYS A 79 -2.86 6.83 15.07
CA LYS A 79 -1.53 6.79 15.66
C LYS A 79 -1.03 8.18 16.05
N THR A 80 0.01 8.22 16.89
CA THR A 80 0.71 9.44 17.29
C THR A 80 1.58 10.03 16.16
N ARG A 81 1.59 9.43 14.96
CA ARG A 81 2.49 9.76 13.85
C ARG A 81 1.88 9.38 12.50
N ILE A 82 2.37 10.01 11.44
CA ILE A 82 1.97 9.72 10.06
C ILE A 82 2.66 8.47 9.49
N GLY A 83 2.25 8.07 8.29
CA GLY A 83 2.91 7.08 7.45
C GLY A 83 2.27 5.68 7.51
N GLY A 84 1.33 5.43 8.41
CA GLY A 84 0.55 4.20 8.44
C GLY A 84 1.43 2.95 8.64
N ARG A 85 1.55 2.12 7.60
CA ARG A 85 2.48 0.96 7.55
C ARG A 85 3.85 1.30 6.98
N MET A 86 4.05 2.49 6.42
CA MET A 86 5.32 2.97 5.85
C MET A 86 6.25 3.62 6.88
N THR A 87 6.05 3.36 8.17
CA THR A 87 6.93 3.92 9.20
C THR A 87 7.14 2.89 10.30
N ILE A 88 8.40 2.68 10.65
CA ILE A 88 8.83 1.73 11.69
C ILE A 88 9.04 2.50 12.99
N GLU A 89 8.65 1.92 14.12
CA GLU A 89 8.95 2.52 15.42
C GLU A 89 10.40 2.23 15.77
N ASP A 90 11.18 3.28 15.93
CA ASP A 90 12.61 3.20 16.23
C ASP A 90 12.81 2.73 17.68
N THR A 91 12.66 1.43 17.87
CA THR A 91 12.80 0.74 19.16
C THR A 91 13.97 -0.25 19.14
N SER A 92 14.64 -0.38 17.99
CA SER A 92 15.65 -1.39 17.74
C SER A 92 17.04 -0.78 17.71
N PRO A 93 18.05 -1.41 18.33
CA PRO A 93 19.45 -1.01 18.16
C PRO A 93 19.95 -1.24 16.73
N MET A 94 19.26 -2.08 15.96
CA MET A 94 19.42 -2.21 14.52
C MET A 94 18.52 -1.14 13.91
N VAL A 95 19.08 -0.06 13.37
CA VAL A 95 18.30 0.98 12.69
C VAL A 95 17.61 0.34 11.47
N ILE A 96 16.36 -0.09 11.65
CA ILE A 96 15.52 -0.73 10.63
C ILE A 96 14.67 0.35 9.98
N GLU A 97 14.73 0.42 8.66
CA GLU A 97 13.99 1.39 7.87
C GLU A 97 12.87 0.72 7.06
N ILE A 98 11.90 1.50 6.59
CA ILE A 98 10.79 0.93 5.82
C ILE A 98 11.27 0.33 4.50
N GLU A 99 12.36 0.85 3.96
CA GLU A 99 13.10 0.34 2.81
C GLU A 99 13.65 -1.07 3.09
N ASP A 100 14.03 -1.40 4.34
CA ASP A 100 14.45 -2.75 4.73
C ASP A 100 13.25 -3.71 4.77
N VAL A 101 12.04 -3.21 5.07
CA VAL A 101 10.79 -3.99 5.14
C VAL A 101 10.18 -4.23 3.76
N ALA A 102 10.01 -3.17 2.97
CA ALA A 102 9.21 -3.19 1.75
C ALA A 102 10.00 -2.73 0.51
N GLY A 103 11.33 -2.81 0.56
CA GLY A 103 12.24 -2.36 -0.50
C GLY A 103 11.72 -2.55 -1.91
N GLY A 104 11.49 -3.78 -2.37
CA GLY A 104 11.04 -3.97 -3.74
C GLY A 104 9.52 -3.91 -3.98
N ALA A 105 8.75 -3.40 -3.02
CA ALA A 105 7.39 -2.91 -3.28
C ALA A 105 7.38 -1.41 -3.66
N PHE A 106 8.51 -0.72 -3.57
CA PHE A 106 8.63 0.68 -3.94
C PHE A 106 9.07 0.83 -5.40
N ASP A 107 8.12 1.09 -6.27
CA ASP A 107 8.39 1.53 -7.64
C ASP A 107 8.79 3.02 -7.66
N ALA A 108 9.65 3.41 -8.59
CA ALA A 108 10.05 4.79 -8.83
C ALA A 108 8.83 5.71 -9.06
N ASP A 109 7.78 5.18 -9.68
CA ASP A 109 6.51 5.91 -9.89
C ASP A 109 5.75 6.18 -8.59
N LEU A 110 5.85 5.27 -7.59
CA LEU A 110 5.29 5.49 -6.27
C LEU A 110 6.04 6.61 -5.53
N LEU A 111 7.38 6.61 -5.62
CA LEU A 111 8.22 7.68 -5.06
C LEU A 111 7.90 9.03 -5.69
N LYS A 112 7.69 9.06 -7.01
CA LYS A 112 7.25 10.27 -7.73
C LYS A 112 5.87 10.73 -7.29
N THR A 113 4.94 9.80 -7.04
CA THR A 113 3.57 10.12 -6.61
C THR A 113 3.56 10.69 -5.19
N ILE A 114 4.32 10.11 -4.26
CA ILE A 114 4.39 10.55 -2.86
C ILE A 114 5.22 11.84 -2.76
N GLY A 115 6.44 11.84 -3.28
CA GLY A 115 7.40 12.93 -3.17
C GLY A 115 7.12 14.09 -4.13
N GLY A 116 6.41 13.87 -5.24
CA GLY A 116 6.12 14.90 -6.25
C GLY A 116 7.38 15.45 -6.92
N VAL A 117 8.51 14.77 -6.75
CA VAL A 117 9.78 15.12 -7.35
C VAL A 117 9.73 14.69 -8.81
N VAL A 118 9.40 15.64 -9.68
CA VAL A 118 9.58 15.51 -11.13
C VAL A 118 10.88 16.23 -11.48
N GLY A 119 11.93 15.46 -11.77
CA GLY A 119 13.15 15.96 -12.41
C GLY A 119 14.37 16.19 -11.50
N GLU A 120 15.53 15.80 -12.04
CA GLU A 120 16.93 16.12 -11.69
C GLU A 120 17.47 15.79 -10.28
N LYS A 121 16.64 15.70 -9.22
CA LYS A 121 17.11 15.35 -7.86
C LYS A 121 17.15 13.85 -7.56
N GLN A 122 16.68 13.00 -8.47
CA GLN A 122 16.63 11.56 -8.23
C GLN A 122 17.98 10.88 -8.50
N GLU A 123 18.79 11.42 -9.40
CA GLU A 123 20.13 10.90 -9.74
C GLU A 123 21.12 10.99 -8.56
N SER A 124 20.89 11.90 -7.60
CA SER A 124 21.76 12.05 -6.42
C SER A 124 21.39 11.16 -5.24
N ILE A 125 20.29 10.40 -5.32
CA ILE A 125 19.78 9.58 -4.21
C ILE A 125 20.23 8.11 -4.35
N THR A 126 20.48 7.65 -5.59
CA THR A 126 21.02 6.33 -5.89
C THR A 126 22.55 6.33 -5.80
N SER A 127 23.09 5.89 -4.67
CA SER A 127 24.52 5.63 -4.49
C SER A 127 24.95 4.29 -5.10
N GLN A 128 26.19 4.28 -5.62
CA GLN A 128 26.93 3.11 -6.14
C GLN A 128 27.40 2.13 -5.04
N ASP A 129 26.59 1.83 -4.03
CA ASP A 129 26.97 0.77 -3.09
C ASP A 129 26.63 -0.60 -3.70
N GLU A 130 27.53 -1.56 -3.44
CA GLU A 130 27.65 -2.86 -4.09
C GLU A 130 26.32 -3.53 -4.43
N GLU A 131 26.34 -4.22 -5.56
CA GLU A 131 25.35 -5.11 -6.19
C GLU A 131 24.83 -6.26 -5.29
N LEU A 132 24.83 -6.08 -3.97
CA LEU A 132 24.27 -6.94 -2.94
C LEU A 132 22.75 -7.00 -3.10
N GLY A 133 22.31 -7.83 -4.05
CA GLY A 133 20.90 -8.13 -4.27
C GLY A 133 20.44 -7.98 -5.70
N VAL A 134 21.20 -7.38 -6.62
CA VAL A 134 20.76 -7.32 -8.02
C VAL A 134 21.18 -8.60 -8.73
N GLY A 135 20.20 -9.37 -9.19
CA GLY A 135 20.45 -10.60 -9.93
C GLY A 135 19.89 -11.82 -9.24
N LYS A 136 20.67 -12.54 -8.44
CA LYS A 136 20.41 -13.96 -8.18
C LYS A 136 19.38 -14.23 -7.08
N VAL A 137 18.39 -15.06 -7.39
CA VAL A 137 17.36 -15.59 -6.46
C VAL A 137 17.43 -17.11 -6.50
N ALA A 138 17.37 -17.78 -5.34
CA ALA A 138 17.25 -19.23 -5.25
C ALA A 138 15.90 -19.65 -4.70
N PHE A 139 15.35 -20.71 -5.30
CA PHE A 139 14.21 -21.45 -4.79
C PHE A 139 14.74 -22.70 -4.09
N PHE A 140 14.31 -22.94 -2.86
CA PHE A 140 14.90 -24.00 -2.03
C PHE A 140 13.86 -24.82 -1.28
N ASP A 141 14.20 -26.07 -1.00
CA ASP A 141 13.54 -26.90 0.00
C ASP A 141 14.47 -27.03 1.23
N PRO A 142 14.02 -27.62 2.35
CA PRO A 142 14.86 -27.74 3.55
C PRO A 142 16.20 -28.49 3.36
N THR A 143 16.39 -29.17 2.23
CA THR A 143 17.53 -30.05 1.97
C THR A 143 18.49 -29.50 0.93
N ARG A 144 18.04 -28.66 -0.01
CA ARG A 144 18.83 -28.14 -1.13
C ARG A 144 18.19 -26.95 -1.85
N ILE A 145 19.00 -26.28 -2.65
CA ILE A 145 18.54 -25.37 -3.70
C ILE A 145 17.98 -26.20 -4.86
N ILE A 146 16.78 -25.86 -5.32
CA ILE A 146 16.05 -26.52 -6.41
C ILE A 146 16.27 -25.79 -7.74
N ALA A 147 16.16 -24.47 -7.71
CA ALA A 147 16.36 -23.63 -8.88
C ALA A 147 17.03 -22.30 -8.49
N GLU A 148 17.76 -21.73 -9.43
CA GLU A 148 18.31 -20.39 -9.32
C GLU A 148 17.93 -19.60 -10.56
N THR A 149 17.63 -18.32 -10.39
CA THR A 149 17.31 -17.41 -11.49
C THR A 149 17.90 -16.03 -11.22
N TYR A 150 17.81 -15.16 -12.22
CA TYR A 150 18.19 -13.76 -12.11
C TYR A 150 16.95 -12.87 -12.22
N ARG A 151 16.99 -11.71 -11.56
CA ARG A 151 16.03 -10.61 -11.71
C ARG A 151 16.49 -9.67 -12.84
N PRO A 152 15.58 -9.06 -13.62
CA PRO A 152 14.13 -9.31 -13.63
C PRO A 152 13.81 -10.76 -14.03
N TYR A 153 12.72 -11.31 -13.51
CA TYR A 153 12.30 -12.64 -13.93
C TYR A 153 11.90 -12.56 -15.40
N THR A 154 12.06 -13.62 -16.20
CA THR A 154 11.37 -13.65 -17.50
C THR A 154 9.87 -13.57 -17.22
N THR A 155 9.26 -12.43 -17.55
CA THR A 155 7.86 -12.14 -17.23
C THR A 155 6.98 -13.19 -17.89
N THR A 156 6.24 -13.93 -17.06
CA THR A 156 5.19 -14.81 -17.56
C THR A 156 4.01 -13.93 -17.92
N THR A 157 3.89 -13.58 -19.19
CA THR A 157 2.76 -12.80 -19.68
C THR A 157 1.50 -13.67 -19.68
N LEU A 158 0.52 -13.32 -18.86
CA LEU A 158 -0.81 -13.95 -18.86
C LEU A 158 -1.73 -13.18 -19.82
N GLU A 159 -2.02 -13.72 -20.99
CA GLU A 159 -2.91 -13.07 -21.98
C GLU A 159 -4.35 -13.03 -21.48
N PRO A 160 -5.05 -11.88 -21.37
CA PRO A 160 -6.39 -11.77 -20.79
C PRO A 160 -7.35 -12.83 -21.37
N PRO A 161 -8.29 -13.38 -20.57
CA PRO A 161 -9.15 -14.45 -21.06
C PRO A 161 -9.95 -13.92 -22.25
N PRO A 162 -10.13 -14.71 -23.32
CA PRO A 162 -10.90 -14.27 -24.48
C PRO A 162 -12.31 -13.93 -24.03
N ILE A 163 -12.74 -12.69 -24.27
CA ILE A 163 -14.10 -12.24 -23.97
C ILE A 163 -15.05 -13.08 -24.83
N PRO A 164 -15.97 -13.88 -24.26
CA PRO A 164 -16.87 -14.69 -25.06
C PRO A 164 -17.69 -13.79 -26.00
N PRO A 165 -17.89 -14.16 -27.28
CA PRO A 165 -18.54 -13.31 -28.27
C PRO A 165 -19.99 -12.94 -27.93
N ASP A 166 -20.66 -13.73 -27.08
CA ASP A 166 -22.05 -13.52 -26.68
C ASP A 166 -22.23 -12.53 -25.51
N THR A 167 -21.13 -12.09 -24.90
CA THR A 167 -21.13 -11.28 -23.67
C THR A 167 -21.46 -9.80 -23.89
N ILE A 168 -21.50 -9.34 -25.14
CA ILE A 168 -21.73 -7.93 -25.50
C ILE A 168 -23.24 -7.59 -25.56
N ARG A 169 -24.14 -8.58 -25.50
CA ARG A 169 -25.59 -8.37 -25.76
C ARG A 169 -26.53 -8.45 -24.56
N GLY A 170 -26.04 -8.66 -23.34
CA GLY A 170 -26.90 -8.65 -22.15
C GLY A 170 -26.18 -8.05 -20.95
N ASN A 171 -26.92 -7.31 -20.10
CA ASN A 171 -26.46 -6.75 -18.82
C ASN A 171 -26.15 -7.84 -17.77
N THR A 172 -25.54 -8.95 -18.20
CA THR A 172 -25.08 -10.02 -17.33
C THR A 172 -23.76 -9.57 -16.73
N TRP A 173 -23.76 -9.36 -15.41
CA TRP A 173 -22.57 -9.02 -14.64
C TRP A 173 -21.57 -10.18 -14.79
N VAL A 174 -20.59 -10.03 -15.67
CA VAL A 174 -19.46 -10.94 -15.74
C VAL A 174 -18.58 -10.62 -14.52
N PRO A 175 -18.21 -11.59 -13.69
CA PRO A 175 -17.22 -11.32 -12.65
C PRO A 175 -15.98 -10.74 -13.34
N PHE A 176 -15.54 -9.56 -12.89
CA PHE A 176 -14.39 -8.84 -13.46
C PHE A 176 -13.06 -9.59 -13.31
N SER A 177 -13.07 -10.73 -12.61
CA SER A 177 -11.92 -11.58 -12.36
C SER A 177 -12.34 -13.04 -12.19
N ILE A 178 -11.51 -13.97 -12.67
CA ILE A 178 -11.61 -15.41 -12.38
C ILE A 178 -10.59 -15.79 -11.29
N PRO A 179 -10.74 -16.95 -10.63
CA PRO A 179 -9.67 -17.48 -9.77
C PRO A 179 -8.34 -17.58 -10.52
N ALA A 180 -7.24 -17.26 -9.83
CA ALA A 180 -5.91 -17.31 -10.41
C ALA A 180 -5.49 -18.73 -10.84
N SER A 181 -6.00 -19.77 -10.19
CA SER A 181 -5.81 -21.17 -10.60
C SER A 181 -6.36 -21.43 -12.00
N ASP A 182 -7.61 -21.05 -12.24
CA ASP A 182 -8.33 -21.26 -13.49
C ASP A 182 -7.63 -20.49 -14.62
N ARG A 183 -7.16 -19.29 -14.29
CA ARG A 183 -6.36 -18.46 -15.18
C ARG A 183 -5.09 -19.15 -15.65
N LEU A 184 -4.34 -19.73 -14.72
CA LEU A 184 -3.09 -20.43 -15.03
C LEU A 184 -3.38 -21.67 -15.87
N GLU A 185 -4.41 -22.45 -15.53
CA GLU A 185 -4.85 -23.62 -16.30
C GLU A 185 -5.23 -23.26 -17.74
N MET A 186 -6.00 -22.18 -17.93
CA MET A 186 -6.37 -21.68 -19.27
C MET A 186 -5.16 -21.29 -20.13
N ASN A 187 -4.06 -20.86 -19.50
CA ASN A 187 -2.81 -20.53 -20.20
C ASN A 187 -1.87 -21.75 -20.34
N GLY A 188 -2.30 -22.94 -19.92
CA GLY A 188 -1.46 -24.15 -19.94
C GLY A 188 -0.31 -24.11 -18.93
N ILE A 189 -0.45 -23.32 -17.87
CA ILE A 189 0.55 -23.15 -16.81
C ILE A 189 0.08 -23.94 -15.59
N GLY A 190 0.82 -25.00 -15.24
CA GLY A 190 0.44 -25.89 -14.13
C GLY A 190 1.65 -26.53 -13.44
N ASP A 191 1.36 -27.52 -12.59
CA ASP A 191 2.31 -28.46 -11.99
C ASP A 191 3.47 -27.81 -11.21
N ASN A 192 4.69 -28.34 -11.42
CA ASN A 192 5.91 -27.94 -10.74
C ASN A 192 6.26 -26.47 -11.00
N TYR A 193 5.88 -25.88 -12.14
CA TYR A 193 6.21 -24.48 -12.40
C TYR A 193 5.40 -23.54 -11.50
N VAL A 194 4.09 -23.80 -11.35
CA VAL A 194 3.24 -23.05 -10.41
C VAL A 194 3.75 -23.24 -8.98
N ARG A 195 4.02 -24.49 -8.57
CA ARG A 195 4.47 -24.81 -7.20
C ARG A 195 5.86 -24.24 -6.88
N ASP A 196 6.83 -24.43 -7.77
CA ASP A 196 8.25 -24.21 -7.46
C ASP A 196 8.71 -22.79 -7.78
N ILE A 197 8.05 -22.11 -8.74
CA ILE A 197 8.47 -20.79 -9.23
C ILE A 197 7.42 -19.72 -8.92
N LEU A 198 6.19 -19.87 -9.42
CA LEU A 198 5.18 -18.82 -9.29
C LEU A 198 4.68 -18.65 -7.86
N ALA A 199 4.38 -19.74 -7.16
CA ALA A 199 3.81 -19.65 -5.81
C ALA A 199 4.76 -18.94 -4.83
N PRO A 200 6.07 -19.27 -4.75
CA PRO A 200 6.98 -18.53 -3.88
C PRO A 200 7.13 -17.05 -4.27
N GLN A 201 7.12 -16.72 -5.58
CA GLN A 201 7.16 -15.33 -6.06
C GLN A 201 5.91 -14.56 -5.65
N VAL A 202 4.73 -15.08 -5.96
CA VAL A 202 3.45 -14.43 -5.68
C VAL A 202 3.24 -14.26 -4.18
N ARG A 203 3.53 -15.30 -3.41
CA ARG A 203 3.42 -15.31 -1.96
C ARG A 203 4.28 -14.24 -1.31
N ARG A 204 5.47 -14.01 -1.83
CA ARG A 204 6.36 -12.94 -1.37
C ARG A 204 5.69 -11.56 -1.43
N HIS A 205 4.99 -11.28 -2.52
CA HIS A 205 4.38 -9.96 -2.75
C HIS A 205 3.02 -9.77 -2.09
N THR A 206 2.26 -10.84 -1.97
CA THR A 206 0.86 -10.79 -1.52
C THR A 206 0.69 -11.30 -0.10
N GLY A 207 1.59 -12.17 0.36
CA GLY A 207 1.34 -12.97 1.54
C GLY A 207 0.17 -13.94 1.36
N GLN A 208 -0.14 -14.40 0.14
CA GLN A 208 -1.26 -15.30 -0.09
C GLN A 208 -0.88 -16.46 -1.02
N SER A 209 -1.65 -17.54 -0.94
CA SER A 209 -1.61 -18.65 -1.89
C SER A 209 -2.12 -18.18 -3.26
N ILE A 210 -1.69 -18.82 -4.34
CA ILE A 210 -2.25 -18.50 -5.67
C ILE A 210 -3.75 -18.85 -5.70
N GLU A 211 -4.14 -19.90 -4.99
CA GLU A 211 -5.50 -20.41 -4.88
C GLU A 211 -6.48 -19.41 -4.26
N ASP A 212 -5.96 -18.48 -3.43
CA ASP A 212 -6.76 -17.45 -2.75
C ASP A 212 -6.85 -16.14 -3.56
N LEU A 213 -6.13 -16.05 -4.68
CA LEU A 213 -6.03 -14.84 -5.49
C LEU A 213 -6.98 -14.85 -6.69
N SER A 214 -7.40 -13.64 -7.06
CA SER A 214 -7.97 -13.40 -8.38
C SER A 214 -6.88 -13.33 -9.45
N ASP A 215 -7.24 -13.58 -10.71
CA ASP A 215 -6.36 -13.46 -11.86
C ASP A 215 -5.72 -12.06 -11.99
N LEU A 216 -6.46 -11.01 -11.65
CA LEU A 216 -5.93 -9.65 -11.58
C LEU A 216 -4.89 -9.49 -10.47
N ALA A 217 -5.17 -10.01 -9.27
CA ALA A 217 -4.23 -9.94 -8.16
C ALA A 217 -2.94 -10.74 -8.45
N LEU A 218 -3.07 -11.90 -9.09
CA LEU A 218 -1.94 -12.67 -9.61
C LEU A 218 -1.14 -11.84 -10.63
N SER A 219 -1.80 -11.23 -11.61
CA SER A 219 -1.12 -10.43 -12.64
C SER A 219 -0.36 -9.26 -12.01
N MET A 220 -0.98 -8.54 -11.08
CA MET A 220 -0.33 -7.47 -10.32
C MET A 220 0.85 -7.97 -9.48
N ALA A 221 0.77 -9.17 -8.91
CA ALA A 221 1.85 -9.77 -8.14
C ALA A 221 3.03 -10.18 -9.03
N LEU A 222 2.77 -10.68 -10.23
CA LEU A 222 3.80 -11.07 -11.21
C LEU A 222 4.44 -9.87 -11.90
N GLU A 223 3.71 -8.77 -12.10
CA GLU A 223 4.24 -7.50 -12.60
C GLU A 223 5.12 -6.78 -11.57
N ARG A 224 4.93 -7.08 -10.28
CA ARG A 224 5.76 -6.53 -9.20
C ARG A 224 7.11 -7.22 -9.19
N GLU A 225 7.97 -6.81 -10.09
CA GLU A 225 9.38 -7.14 -9.99
C GLU A 225 10.05 -6.22 -8.99
N GLU A 226 10.72 -6.82 -8.00
CA GLU A 226 11.69 -6.05 -7.24
C GLU A 226 12.87 -5.71 -8.15
N THR A 227 12.83 -4.54 -8.79
CA THR A 227 14.06 -3.83 -9.17
C THR A 227 14.75 -3.52 -7.86
N GLY A 228 15.59 -4.45 -7.38
CA GLY A 228 16.16 -4.45 -6.03
C GLY A 228 16.40 -3.02 -5.58
N CYS A 229 15.62 -2.58 -4.60
CA CYS A 229 15.51 -1.15 -4.33
C CYS A 229 16.88 -0.71 -3.86
N GLN A 230 17.62 0.00 -4.73
CA GLN A 230 18.87 0.62 -4.33
C GLN A 230 18.50 1.55 -3.19
N LYS A 231 18.99 1.21 -2.00
CA LYS A 231 18.68 1.98 -0.81
C LYS A 231 19.14 3.42 -1.10
N PRO A 232 18.27 4.42 -0.88
CA PRO A 232 18.72 5.80 -0.94
C PRO A 232 19.92 5.98 0.02
N ALA A 233 20.97 6.68 -0.42
CA ALA A 233 22.17 6.91 0.40
C ALA A 233 21.85 7.52 1.77
N ASN A 234 20.71 8.21 1.87
CA ASN A 234 20.18 8.79 3.08
C ASN A 234 19.09 7.88 3.65
N SER A 235 19.20 7.53 4.93
CA SER A 235 18.16 6.81 5.65
C SER A 235 16.87 7.62 5.76
N GLY A 236 15.72 6.94 5.76
CA GLY A 236 14.42 7.57 6.06
C GLY A 236 13.86 8.49 4.97
N VAL A 237 14.29 8.35 3.72
CA VAL A 237 13.80 9.16 2.58
C VAL A 237 12.29 9.08 2.44
N LEU A 238 11.70 7.91 2.60
CA LEU A 238 10.24 7.76 2.48
C LEU A 238 9.47 8.53 3.54
N ARG A 239 9.98 8.52 4.78
CA ARG A 239 9.40 9.33 5.86
C ARG A 239 9.51 10.81 5.53
N MET A 240 10.69 11.27 5.11
CA MET A 240 10.90 12.67 4.70
C MET A 240 9.94 13.07 3.57
N MET A 241 9.79 12.23 2.54
CA MET A 241 8.87 12.50 1.42
C MET A 241 7.42 12.64 1.88
N MET A 242 6.98 11.82 2.84
CA MET A 242 5.62 11.93 3.41
C MET A 242 5.45 13.20 4.25
N GLU A 243 6.46 13.57 5.05
CA GLU A 243 6.45 14.81 5.84
C GLU A 243 6.42 16.05 4.92
N ASP A 244 7.21 16.05 3.85
CA ASP A 244 7.22 17.10 2.83
C ASP A 244 5.89 17.17 2.08
N ALA A 245 5.33 16.03 1.65
CA ALA A 245 4.04 15.98 0.97
C ALA A 245 2.89 16.49 1.86
N LEU A 246 2.92 16.16 3.16
CA LEU A 246 1.97 16.70 4.13
C LEU A 246 2.10 18.22 4.25
N LYS A 247 3.34 18.72 4.39
CA LYS A 247 3.60 20.16 4.46
C LYS A 247 3.13 20.89 3.20
N ASP A 248 3.43 20.35 2.01
CA ASP A 248 3.02 20.87 0.71
C ASP A 248 1.49 20.93 0.56
N SER A 249 0.79 19.94 1.13
CA SER A 249 -0.68 19.89 1.09
C SER A 249 -1.34 21.01 1.89
N GLY A 250 -0.63 21.59 2.88
CA GLY A 250 -1.20 22.56 3.82
C GLY A 250 -2.28 21.98 4.74
N ALA A 251 -2.44 20.65 4.77
CA ALA A 251 -3.46 20.00 5.58
C ALA A 251 -3.14 20.10 7.07
N LYS A 252 -4.19 20.26 7.88
CA LYS A 252 -4.10 20.17 9.34
C LYS A 252 -4.08 18.70 9.73
N LEU A 253 -3.05 18.26 10.43
CA LEU A 253 -2.94 16.90 10.94
C LEU A 253 -3.43 16.81 12.38
N ARG A 254 -4.33 15.88 12.67
CA ARG A 254 -4.73 15.47 14.01
C ARG A 254 -4.30 14.04 14.26
N VAL A 255 -3.19 13.88 14.98
CA VAL A 255 -2.69 12.58 15.45
C VAL A 255 -3.44 12.15 16.71
N SER A 256 -3.30 10.88 17.08
CA SER A 256 -4.01 10.28 18.23
C SER A 256 -5.52 10.50 18.16
N SER A 257 -6.08 10.63 16.96
CA SER A 257 -7.48 10.99 16.74
C SER A 257 -8.13 9.88 15.94
N LYS A 258 -8.81 8.97 16.64
CA LYS A 258 -9.47 7.82 16.03
C LYS A 258 -10.87 8.21 15.59
N VAL A 259 -11.10 8.21 14.28
CA VAL A 259 -12.45 8.37 13.74
C VAL A 259 -13.25 7.12 14.09
N THR A 260 -14.40 7.31 14.73
CA THR A 260 -15.28 6.22 15.18
C THR A 260 -16.56 6.13 14.37
N LYS A 261 -17.00 7.26 13.79
CA LYS A 261 -18.22 7.33 12.99
C LYS A 261 -18.12 8.42 11.93
N ALA A 262 -18.67 8.14 10.76
CA ALA A 262 -18.91 9.06 9.66
C ALA A 262 -20.39 8.91 9.27
N ARG A 263 -21.12 10.02 9.27
CA ARG A 263 -22.51 10.04 8.84
C ARG A 263 -22.77 11.20 7.91
N TRP A 264 -23.72 11.00 7.02
CA TRP A 264 -24.15 12.01 6.09
C TRP A 264 -25.51 12.53 6.55
N GLU A 265 -25.60 13.83 6.80
CA GLU A 265 -26.81 14.48 7.32
C GLU A 265 -27.11 15.75 6.54
N GLU A 266 -28.39 15.98 6.25
CA GLU A 266 -28.89 17.27 5.77
C GLU A 266 -28.98 18.21 6.98
N ILE A 267 -28.06 19.16 7.07
CA ILE A 267 -27.98 20.08 8.23
C ILE A 267 -28.87 21.31 8.00
N THR A 268 -29.09 21.67 6.73
CA THR A 268 -29.89 22.83 6.31
C THR A 268 -30.61 22.48 5.02
N GLU A 269 -31.82 22.99 4.78
CA GLU A 269 -32.63 22.68 3.59
C GLU A 269 -31.79 22.77 2.28
N GLY A 270 -31.52 21.61 1.68
CA GLY A 270 -30.76 21.45 0.44
C GLY A 270 -29.23 21.40 0.57
N TYR A 271 -28.67 21.40 1.78
CA TYR A 271 -27.23 21.30 2.04
C TYR A 271 -26.89 20.10 2.90
N GLU A 272 -26.32 19.10 2.25
CA GLU A 272 -25.92 17.82 2.83
C GLU A 272 -24.44 17.85 3.18
N ASN A 273 -24.11 17.49 4.43
CA ASN A 273 -22.75 17.48 4.93
C ASN A 273 -22.40 16.14 5.57
N TRP A 274 -21.11 15.86 5.61
CA TRP A 274 -20.56 14.76 6.39
C TRP A 274 -20.24 15.23 7.81
N ILE A 275 -20.63 14.43 8.79
CA ILE A 275 -20.24 14.62 10.19
C ILE A 275 -19.30 13.47 10.54
N LEU A 276 -18.05 13.81 10.84
CA LEU A 276 -17.06 12.88 11.36
C LEU A 276 -16.99 13.01 12.88
N GLN A 277 -17.21 11.89 13.56
CA GLN A 277 -16.99 11.75 15.00
C GLN A 277 -15.67 11.03 15.24
N TRP A 278 -14.92 11.52 16.22
CA TRP A 278 -13.61 10.98 16.57
C TRP A 278 -13.35 11.09 18.07
N GLU A 279 -12.52 10.19 18.58
CA GLU A 279 -12.08 10.15 19.98
C GLU A 279 -10.57 10.36 20.07
N ASP A 280 -10.11 10.98 21.16
CA ASP A 280 -8.69 11.03 21.48
C ASP A 280 -8.24 9.66 21.99
N VAL A 281 -7.21 9.11 21.36
CA VAL A 281 -6.65 7.80 21.71
C VAL A 281 -5.85 7.87 23.02
N ILE A 282 -5.39 9.06 23.42
CA ILE A 282 -4.65 9.27 24.66
C ILE A 282 -5.61 9.54 25.83
N ASP A 283 -6.74 10.21 25.59
CA ASP A 283 -7.70 10.61 26.60
C ASP A 283 -9.11 10.07 26.33
N HIS A 284 -9.38 8.87 26.84
CA HIS A 284 -10.67 8.19 26.68
C HIS A 284 -11.80 8.75 27.57
N GLU A 285 -11.52 9.69 28.48
CA GLU A 285 -12.54 10.28 29.34
C GLU A 285 -13.28 11.44 28.67
N VAL A 286 -12.69 12.00 27.61
CA VAL A 286 -13.29 13.10 26.85
C VAL A 286 -14.39 12.55 25.93
N PRO A 287 -15.60 13.16 25.92
CA PRO A 287 -16.65 12.74 25.00
C PRO A 287 -16.19 12.87 23.54
N PRO A 288 -16.65 11.97 22.64
CA PRO A 288 -16.27 12.02 21.23
C PRO A 288 -16.51 13.41 20.64
N ASN A 289 -15.50 13.93 19.96
CA ASN A 289 -15.58 15.17 19.22
C ASN A 289 -16.33 14.92 17.90
N ALA A 290 -16.96 15.96 17.36
CA ALA A 290 -17.62 15.92 16.06
C ALA A 290 -17.24 17.15 15.23
N GLU A 291 -17.04 16.94 13.93
CA GLU A 291 -16.76 18.03 13.00
C GLU A 291 -17.47 17.80 11.65
N VAL A 292 -17.94 18.90 11.06
CA VAL A 292 -18.72 18.92 9.81
C VAL A 292 -17.78 19.16 8.63
N PHE A 293 -18.01 18.45 7.53
CA PHE A 293 -17.21 18.44 6.31
C PHE A 293 -18.10 18.39 5.07
N ASP A 294 -17.70 19.10 4.01
CA ASP A 294 -18.38 19.02 2.71
C ASP A 294 -18.06 17.70 1.99
N LYS A 295 -16.85 17.18 2.19
CA LYS A 295 -16.35 15.93 1.61
C LYS A 295 -15.49 15.17 2.61
N ILE A 296 -15.54 13.84 2.52
CA ILE A 296 -14.63 12.97 3.24
C ILE A 296 -13.90 12.02 2.30
N ILE A 297 -12.66 11.69 2.62
CA ILE A 297 -11.84 10.67 1.95
C ILE A 297 -11.45 9.64 3.00
N ILE A 298 -11.82 8.38 2.79
CA ILE A 298 -11.45 7.28 3.69
C ILE A 298 -10.22 6.60 3.11
N ALA A 299 -9.08 6.77 3.76
CA ALA A 299 -7.80 6.16 3.43
C ALA A 299 -7.35 5.12 4.47
N SER A 300 -8.25 4.74 5.39
CA SER A 300 -8.08 3.65 6.34
C SER A 300 -8.42 2.29 5.69
N PRO A 301 -7.95 1.16 6.24
CA PRO A 301 -8.34 -0.18 5.78
C PRO A 301 -9.87 -0.37 5.67
N SER A 302 -10.34 -1.24 4.77
CA SER A 302 -11.77 -1.45 4.48
C SER A 302 -12.59 -1.96 5.66
N ASN A 303 -11.96 -2.53 6.68
CA ASN A 303 -12.63 -2.99 7.91
C ASN A 303 -13.17 -1.82 8.75
N TYR A 304 -12.80 -0.59 8.38
CA TYR A 304 -13.43 0.64 8.82
C TYR A 304 -14.74 0.93 8.06
N SER A 305 -15.34 -0.04 7.35
CA SER A 305 -16.70 0.06 6.80
C SER A 305 -17.75 0.39 7.87
N ARG A 306 -17.49 0.02 9.13
CA ARG A 306 -18.28 0.45 10.30
C ARG A 306 -18.28 1.97 10.52
N LEU A 307 -17.30 2.70 9.97
CA LEU A 307 -17.29 4.17 10.02
C LEU A 307 -18.48 4.73 9.27
N LEU A 308 -18.79 4.18 8.10
CA LEU A 308 -19.97 4.56 7.33
C LEU A 308 -21.18 3.90 8.02
N GLY A 309 -21.76 4.61 8.99
CA GLY A 309 -22.90 4.10 9.74
C GLY A 309 -24.11 3.76 8.87
N TYR A 310 -25.16 3.22 9.48
CA TYR A 310 -26.45 3.08 8.82
C TYR A 310 -27.01 4.47 8.47
N THR A 311 -27.59 4.61 7.27
CA THR A 311 -28.44 5.77 6.97
C THR A 311 -29.71 5.70 7.83
N ASP A 312 -30.36 6.83 8.08
CA ASP A 312 -31.59 6.90 8.90
C ASP A 312 -32.73 6.01 8.34
N ASN A 313 -32.63 5.57 7.08
CA ASN A 313 -33.55 4.64 6.43
C ASN A 313 -33.17 3.15 6.58
N GLN A 314 -32.19 2.81 7.41
CA GLN A 314 -31.63 1.44 7.57
C GLN A 314 -30.99 0.83 6.32
N GLU A 315 -30.93 1.54 5.19
CA GLU A 315 -30.18 1.10 4.03
C GLU A 315 -28.68 1.31 4.27
N GLN A 316 -27.93 0.22 4.26
CA GLN A 316 -26.47 0.27 4.37
C GLN A 316 -25.90 1.03 3.17
N PHE A 317 -24.93 1.92 3.42
CA PHE A 317 -24.26 2.69 2.36
C PHE A 317 -23.56 1.79 1.32
N THR A 318 -23.30 0.54 1.70
CA THR A 318 -22.75 -0.51 0.85
C THR A 318 -23.69 -1.70 0.86
N SER A 319 -24.02 -2.28 -0.29
CA SER A 319 -24.78 -3.53 -0.42
C SER A 319 -23.98 -4.78 0.01
N TYR A 320 -22.83 -4.60 0.66
CA TYR A 320 -22.00 -5.69 1.14
C TYR A 320 -22.52 -6.12 2.50
N ASP A 321 -22.94 -7.38 2.57
CA ASP A 321 -23.35 -8.01 3.81
C ASP A 321 -22.21 -7.90 4.82
N ILE A 322 -22.42 -7.10 5.88
CA ILE A 322 -21.43 -6.82 6.94
C ILE A 322 -21.02 -8.11 7.68
N GLU A 323 -21.72 -9.22 7.43
CA GLU A 323 -21.38 -10.56 7.91
C GLU A 323 -20.01 -11.05 7.42
N HIS A 324 -19.53 -10.58 6.26
CA HIS A 324 -18.23 -10.99 5.72
C HIS A 324 -17.20 -9.88 5.96
N ALA A 325 -16.64 -9.85 7.17
CA ALA A 325 -15.49 -9.00 7.46
C ALA A 325 -14.36 -9.31 6.46
N ILE A 326 -13.80 -8.29 5.82
CA ILE A 326 -12.62 -8.47 4.97
C ILE A 326 -11.47 -8.90 5.89
N GLU A 327 -11.02 -10.14 5.72
CA GLU A 327 -9.92 -10.68 6.50
C GLU A 327 -8.60 -10.18 5.93
N TYR A 328 -7.82 -9.48 6.76
CA TYR A 328 -6.45 -9.14 6.44
C TYR A 328 -5.52 -10.21 6.99
N GLN A 329 -4.68 -10.76 6.14
CA GLN A 329 -3.63 -11.66 6.57
C GLN A 329 -2.46 -10.85 7.16
N PRO A 330 -2.10 -11.06 8.43
CA PRO A 330 -0.91 -10.44 8.99
C PRO A 330 0.34 -11.10 8.41
N LEU A 331 1.37 -10.29 8.18
CA LEU A 331 2.70 -10.75 7.82
C LEU A 331 3.67 -10.36 8.93
N TYR A 332 4.54 -11.28 9.29
CA TYR A 332 5.55 -11.08 10.33
C TYR A 332 6.92 -10.97 9.68
N ILE A 333 7.70 -9.99 10.09
CA ILE A 333 9.05 -9.76 9.57
C ILE A 333 10.01 -9.78 10.74
N THR A 334 10.98 -10.68 10.69
CA THR A 334 12.04 -10.79 11.68
C THR A 334 13.35 -10.30 11.07
N PHE A 335 14.01 -9.37 11.77
CA PHE A 335 15.34 -8.90 11.43
C PHE A 335 16.35 -9.49 12.40
N PHE A 336 17.48 -9.98 11.88
CA PHE A 336 18.56 -10.50 12.70
C PHE A 336 19.92 -10.21 12.08
N LEU A 337 20.96 -10.20 12.93
CA LEU A 337 22.35 -10.00 12.51
C LEU A 337 23.12 -11.31 12.61
N ALA A 338 23.86 -11.64 11.56
CA ALA A 338 24.85 -12.71 11.58
C ALA A 338 26.28 -12.15 11.55
N PRO A 339 27.24 -12.76 12.26
CA PRO A 339 28.65 -12.32 12.23
C PRO A 339 29.34 -12.65 10.89
N SER A 340 28.75 -13.52 10.08
CA SER A 340 29.21 -13.90 8.75
C SER A 340 28.01 -14.15 7.84
N PRO A 341 28.15 -14.09 6.51
CA PRO A 341 27.09 -14.49 5.61
C PRO A 341 26.68 -15.95 5.88
N ILE A 342 25.38 -16.25 5.80
CA ILE A 342 24.87 -17.62 5.93
C ILE A 342 25.60 -18.50 4.91
N SER A 343 26.25 -19.55 5.41
CA SER A 343 27.08 -20.43 4.60
C SER A 343 26.22 -21.33 3.72
N SER A 344 26.71 -21.58 2.51
CA SER A 344 26.13 -22.54 1.57
C SER A 344 26.05 -23.97 2.11
N SER A 345 26.86 -24.29 3.12
CA SER A 345 26.80 -25.56 3.84
C SER A 345 25.43 -25.82 4.50
N PHE A 346 24.68 -24.77 4.84
CA PHE A 346 23.33 -24.89 5.39
C PHE A 346 22.36 -25.57 4.41
N LEU A 347 22.46 -25.27 3.11
CA LEU A 347 21.63 -25.85 2.04
C LEU A 347 22.38 -26.86 1.17
N LYS A 348 23.51 -27.41 1.65
CA LYS A 348 24.41 -28.29 0.89
C LYS A 348 24.77 -27.74 -0.50
N SER A 349 24.82 -26.41 -0.64
CA SER A 349 25.15 -25.75 -1.89
C SER A 349 26.67 -25.62 -2.03
N GLY A 350 27.19 -25.94 -3.21
CA GLY A 350 28.62 -25.83 -3.54
C GLY A 350 29.10 -24.41 -3.83
N SER A 351 28.21 -23.42 -3.87
CA SER A 351 28.50 -22.01 -4.18
C SER A 351 27.95 -21.07 -3.10
N SER A 352 28.40 -19.82 -3.06
CA SER A 352 27.82 -18.78 -2.20
C SER A 352 26.29 -18.71 -2.36
N LEU A 353 25.56 -18.61 -1.24
CA LEU A 353 24.10 -18.48 -1.29
C LEU A 353 23.72 -17.15 -1.97
N PRO A 354 22.67 -17.16 -2.81
CA PRO A 354 22.10 -15.92 -3.30
C PRO A 354 21.62 -15.01 -2.16
N ALA A 355 21.55 -13.71 -2.43
CA ALA A 355 21.08 -12.72 -1.46
C ALA A 355 19.61 -12.95 -1.07
N GLN A 356 18.85 -13.69 -1.88
CA GLN A 356 17.46 -14.01 -1.62
C GLN A 356 17.16 -15.50 -1.81
N LEU A 357 16.45 -16.06 -0.84
CA LEU A 357 15.97 -17.43 -0.80
C LEU A 357 14.45 -17.46 -0.67
N LEU A 358 13.80 -18.17 -1.59
CA LEU A 358 12.34 -18.38 -1.62
C LEU A 358 12.02 -19.87 -1.36
N PRO A 359 11.31 -20.20 -0.27
CA PRO A 359 11.02 -21.59 0.07
C PRO A 359 9.92 -22.15 -0.85
N ILE A 360 10.15 -23.37 -1.32
CA ILE A 360 9.14 -24.18 -2.00
C ILE A 360 8.37 -24.94 -0.92
N ILE A 361 7.10 -24.58 -0.72
CA ILE A 361 6.23 -25.30 0.21
C ILE A 361 5.63 -26.49 -0.53
N ASN A 362 5.88 -27.69 -0.02
CA ASN A 362 5.23 -28.89 -0.49
C ASN A 362 4.04 -29.20 0.41
N SER A 363 2.83 -28.86 -0.05
CA SER A 363 1.59 -29.11 0.69
C SER A 363 1.35 -30.60 1.01
N HIS A 364 2.07 -31.51 0.35
CA HIS A 364 1.98 -32.95 0.60
C HIS A 364 3.02 -33.49 1.60
N ASP A 365 3.98 -32.68 2.06
CA ASP A 365 5.04 -33.10 2.98
C ASP A 365 5.06 -32.23 4.26
N HIS A 366 4.08 -32.45 5.15
CA HIS A 366 3.92 -31.74 6.44
C HIS A 366 5.01 -32.05 7.48
N LYS A 367 6.20 -32.50 7.07
CA LYS A 367 7.24 -32.94 8.02
C LYS A 367 7.83 -31.80 8.85
N ASP A 368 7.72 -30.55 8.40
CA ASP A 368 8.17 -29.38 9.16
C ASP A 368 7.24 -28.16 9.01
N PRO A 369 6.22 -28.01 9.89
CA PRO A 369 5.32 -26.86 9.84
C PRO A 369 6.03 -25.52 10.08
N THR A 370 7.25 -25.55 10.64
CA THR A 370 8.08 -24.36 10.86
C THR A 370 8.57 -23.79 9.53
N PHE A 371 8.93 -24.67 8.59
CA PHE A 371 9.38 -24.29 7.25
C PHE A 371 8.23 -23.74 6.40
N ASP A 372 7.04 -24.31 6.55
CA ASP A 372 5.82 -23.87 5.84
C ASP A 372 5.39 -22.44 6.22
N SER A 373 5.90 -21.91 7.34
CA SER A 373 5.66 -20.52 7.73
C SER A 373 6.56 -19.52 7.03
N ILE A 374 7.66 -19.95 6.40
CA ILE A 374 8.64 -19.06 5.77
C ILE A 374 8.14 -18.65 4.38
N ILE A 375 8.22 -17.35 4.10
CA ILE A 375 7.88 -16.76 2.80
C ILE A 375 9.15 -16.33 2.06
N GLU A 376 10.12 -15.78 2.78
CA GLU A 376 11.37 -15.26 2.20
C GLU A 376 12.45 -15.18 3.27
N LEU A 377 13.68 -15.53 2.91
CA LEU A 377 14.89 -15.17 3.65
C LEU A 377 15.81 -14.36 2.73
N SER A 378 16.12 -13.13 3.13
CA SER A 378 16.95 -12.23 2.33
C SER A 378 18.04 -11.56 3.14
N LEU A 379 19.24 -11.54 2.58
CA LEU A 379 20.34 -10.67 2.99
C LEU A 379 20.04 -9.25 2.52
N LEU A 380 19.96 -8.31 3.45
CA LEU A 380 19.67 -6.92 3.13
C LEU A 380 20.94 -6.10 2.92
N ARG A 381 21.84 -6.11 3.91
CA ARG A 381 23.07 -5.31 3.90
C ARG A 381 24.06 -5.78 4.94
N SER A 382 25.31 -5.36 4.78
CA SER A 382 26.29 -5.37 5.86
C SER A 382 26.09 -4.13 6.75
N ILE A 383 26.38 -4.29 8.04
CA ILE A 383 26.35 -3.24 9.05
C ILE A 383 27.67 -3.29 9.79
N VAL A 384 28.36 -2.17 9.86
CA VAL A 384 29.57 -2.03 10.68
C VAL A 384 29.15 -1.70 12.11
N GLY A 385 29.39 -2.62 13.03
CA GLY A 385 29.11 -2.44 14.45
C GLY A 385 30.06 -1.43 15.11
N TYR A 386 29.74 -1.00 16.33
CA TYR A 386 30.60 -0.12 17.14
C TYR A 386 32.00 -0.71 17.41
N ASP A 387 32.13 -2.02 17.35
CA ASP A 387 33.39 -2.77 17.48
C ASP A 387 34.18 -2.87 16.15
N ASN A 388 33.75 -2.14 15.12
CA ASN A 388 34.22 -2.24 13.74
C ASN A 388 34.05 -3.65 13.12
N SER A 389 33.29 -4.55 13.75
CA SER A 389 32.96 -5.84 13.14
C SER A 389 31.88 -5.65 12.08
N THR A 390 32.07 -6.28 10.92
CA THR A 390 31.04 -6.32 9.90
C THR A 390 30.04 -7.42 10.26
N LYS A 391 28.78 -7.03 10.41
CA LYS A 391 27.65 -7.94 10.61
C LYS A 391 26.76 -7.91 9.37
N TYR A 392 26.00 -8.97 9.14
CA TYR A 392 25.14 -9.12 7.98
C TYR A 392 23.70 -9.13 8.46
N MET A 393 22.90 -8.16 8.00
CA MET A 393 21.51 -8.04 8.36
C MET A 393 20.63 -8.86 7.42
N TYR A 394 19.88 -9.76 8.01
CA TYR A 394 18.92 -10.62 7.33
C TYR A 394 17.50 -10.23 7.68
N ARG A 395 16.61 -10.51 6.72
CA ARG A 395 15.18 -10.36 6.82
C ARG A 395 14.52 -11.71 6.57
N LEU A 396 13.68 -12.11 7.50
CA LEU A 396 12.87 -13.32 7.41
C LEU A 396 11.39 -12.93 7.40
N PHE A 397 10.69 -13.20 6.31
CA PHE A 397 9.24 -13.03 6.19
C PHE A 397 8.51 -14.31 6.56
N LEU A 398 7.48 -14.19 7.41
CA LEU A 398 6.74 -15.30 7.98
C LEU A 398 5.22 -15.08 7.91
N PHE A 399 4.47 -16.18 7.79
CA PHE A 399 3.00 -16.19 7.84
C PHE A 399 2.40 -16.21 9.23
N SER A 400 3.14 -16.72 10.21
CA SER A 400 2.66 -16.89 11.56
C SER A 400 3.64 -16.27 12.55
N ASN A 401 3.11 -15.89 13.72
CA ASN A 401 3.89 -15.21 14.73
C ASN A 401 5.01 -16.14 15.26
N PRO A 402 6.28 -15.69 15.26
CA PRO A 402 7.41 -16.50 15.70
C PRO A 402 7.44 -16.83 17.20
N SER A 403 6.54 -16.26 18.02
CA SER A 403 6.39 -16.66 19.44
C SER A 403 6.01 -18.14 19.65
N LEU A 404 5.69 -18.88 18.57
CA LEU A 404 5.51 -20.34 18.56
C LEU A 404 6.71 -21.13 18.02
N THR A 405 7.77 -20.49 17.53
CA THR A 405 8.90 -21.14 16.84
C THR A 405 10.23 -20.82 17.52
N SER A 406 10.41 -21.26 18.76
CA SER A 406 11.62 -21.06 19.58
C SER A 406 12.87 -21.86 19.12
N ARG A 407 13.09 -22.05 17.82
CA ARG A 407 14.07 -23.01 17.28
C ARG A 407 14.89 -22.55 16.06
N TRP A 408 15.08 -21.25 15.86
CA TRP A 408 15.98 -20.73 14.82
C TRP A 408 17.22 -20.07 15.40
#